data_AF-A0A7L0KLH0-F1
#
_entry.id   AF-A0A7L0KLH0-F1
#
_cell.length_a   1.000
_cell.length_b   1.000
_cell.length_c   1.000
_cell.angle_alpha   90.00
_cell.angle_beta   90.00
_cell.angle_gamma   90.00
#
_symmetry.space_group_name_H-M   'P 1'
#
loop_
_entity.id
_entity.type
_entity.pdbx_description
1 polymer ?
#
loop_
_entity_poly.entity_id
_entity_poly.type
_entity_poly.pdbx_seq_one_letter_code
_entity_poly.pdbx_strand_id
1 'polypeptide(L)'
;DVLPDPGGAAPAVSITEIRRYLRAQGIPFQDGYSCLHAPSLFAPGQAEPPPAGPPFTLFIDKTTGSFLCTATLAEGTWQDLQATVELRHRGLPPPGPGEAEEEEEAAAEARRAREDARRIWERALPLWELLDEEETQAAKAAFGIALLTDATLKRFGVRYLRAARALLFPWFGPRDAALRGLKLVGTEGQGGAAAYTEETFPRFDAYRNLFGLPLIGRRDTEVVLTGRELDALALHQATGVPALALPRGAACLPPALLPYLEQFKRITLWLGEDLRSWEAAKLFARKLSLKRCSLVRPGDLQPRPLEALNRGLNLTKILRAALPASHKSIVSFRQLREEVFGELVNSEQVAGVKWARFPELNKLLKGHRRGELTVFTGPTGSGKTTFISEYALDLCTQGVCTLWGSFEINNIRLAKIMLTQFATRRLEDQLELYDEWADRFEDLPLYFMTFHGQQNIKTVIDTMQHAVYMYDITHVVVDNLQFMMGHEQLSTDR
;
A
#
# COMPACT_ATOMS: atom_id res chain seq x y z
N ASP A 1 21.61 -30.50 17.09
CA ASP A 1 21.91 -29.41 16.15
C ASP A 1 21.05 -29.53 14.92
N VAL A 2 19.82 -29.01 15.01
CA VAL A 2 18.92 -28.85 13.87
C VAL A 2 18.92 -27.35 13.62
N LEU A 3 19.55 -26.93 12.53
CA LEU A 3 19.46 -25.56 12.03
C LEU A 3 17.97 -25.26 11.76
N PRO A 4 17.44 -24.10 12.20
CA PRO A 4 16.09 -23.72 11.85
C PRO A 4 15.99 -23.47 10.34
N ASP A 5 14.92 -24.01 9.77
CA ASP A 5 14.51 -23.90 8.36
C ASP A 5 14.31 -22.42 7.97
N PRO A 6 14.98 -21.88 6.94
CA PRO A 6 14.94 -20.46 6.60
C PRO A 6 13.63 -19.98 5.95
N GLY A 7 12.61 -20.84 5.82
CA GLY A 7 11.34 -20.53 5.14
C GLY A 7 10.10 -20.38 6.04
N GLY A 8 10.23 -20.47 7.37
CA GLY A 8 9.09 -20.35 8.28
C GLY A 8 8.62 -18.91 8.44
N ALA A 9 7.34 -18.62 8.17
CA ALA A 9 6.74 -17.33 8.50
C ALA A 9 7.08 -16.96 9.95
N ALA A 10 7.85 -15.88 10.14
CA ALA A 10 8.31 -15.46 11.46
C ALA A 10 7.10 -15.35 12.41
N PRO A 11 7.16 -15.97 13.61
CA PRO A 11 6.02 -15.95 14.52
C PRO A 11 5.68 -14.49 14.87
N ALA A 12 4.42 -14.11 14.65
CA ALA A 12 3.93 -12.78 14.99
C ALA A 12 4.14 -12.54 16.50
N VAL A 13 5.08 -11.68 16.83
CA VAL A 13 5.41 -11.36 18.22
C VAL A 13 4.34 -10.44 18.81
N SER A 14 3.88 -10.77 20.01
CA SER A 14 2.86 -9.97 20.67
C SER A 14 3.43 -8.66 21.22
N ILE A 15 2.62 -7.60 21.25
CA ILE A 15 3.01 -6.31 21.86
C ILE A 15 3.50 -6.47 23.31
N THR A 16 2.94 -7.42 24.07
CA THR A 16 3.32 -7.69 25.45
C THR A 16 4.75 -8.24 25.52
N GLU A 17 5.12 -9.10 24.58
CA GLU A 17 6.48 -9.64 24.46
C GLU A 17 7.48 -8.57 24.06
N ILE A 18 7.14 -7.71 23.08
CA ILE A 18 7.97 -6.57 22.68
C ILE A 18 8.27 -5.69 23.89
N ARG A 19 7.22 -5.27 24.63
CA ARG A 19 7.36 -4.42 25.81
C ARG A 19 8.20 -5.07 26.90
N ARG A 20 8.01 -6.36 27.16
CA ARG A 20 8.78 -7.11 28.15
C ARG A 20 10.25 -7.17 27.74
N TYR A 21 10.54 -7.45 26.47
CA TYR A 21 11.90 -7.50 25.93
C TYR A 21 12.59 -6.14 26.06
N LEU A 22 11.97 -5.04 25.59
CA LEU A 22 12.55 -3.70 25.67
C LEU A 22 12.87 -3.30 27.13
N ARG A 23 11.99 -3.62 28.08
CA ARG A 23 12.26 -3.39 29.52
C ARG A 23 13.43 -4.22 30.03
N ALA A 24 13.51 -5.50 29.65
CA ALA A 24 14.60 -6.38 30.05
C ALA A 24 15.96 -5.90 29.52
N GLN A 25 15.99 -5.30 28.33
CA GLN A 25 17.19 -4.73 27.72
C GLN A 25 17.47 -3.28 28.15
N GLY A 26 16.67 -2.70 29.06
CA GLY A 26 16.84 -1.32 29.53
C GLY A 26 16.60 -0.25 28.46
N ILE A 27 15.90 -0.58 27.38
CA ILE A 27 15.59 0.35 26.29
C ILE A 27 14.35 1.15 26.66
N PRO A 28 14.43 2.49 26.85
CA PRO A 28 13.27 3.30 27.13
C PRO A 28 12.37 3.36 25.90
N PHE A 29 11.06 3.30 26.11
CA PHE A 29 10.09 3.44 25.03
C PHE A 29 8.84 4.19 25.47
N GLN A 30 8.18 4.83 24.51
CA GLN A 30 6.87 5.45 24.65
C GLN A 30 5.84 4.70 23.81
N ASP A 31 4.61 4.59 24.33
CA ASP A 31 3.50 4.02 23.58
C ASP A 31 2.94 5.06 22.60
N GLY A 32 3.15 4.83 21.30
CA GLY A 32 2.58 5.66 20.22
C GLY A 32 1.16 5.24 19.85
N TYR A 33 0.73 5.54 18.63
CA TYR A 33 -0.58 5.11 18.13
C TYR A 33 -0.51 3.68 17.59
N SER A 34 0.19 3.50 16.48
CA SER A 34 0.46 2.22 15.78
C SER A 34 1.81 1.62 16.16
N CYS A 35 2.79 2.45 16.53
CA CYS A 35 4.14 2.00 16.86
C CYS A 35 4.50 2.26 18.34
N LEU A 36 5.44 1.49 18.88
CA LEU A 36 6.23 1.87 20.05
C LEU A 36 7.38 2.77 19.60
N HIS A 37 7.64 3.84 20.34
CA HIS A 37 8.66 4.83 20.03
C HIS A 37 9.86 4.59 20.92
N ALA A 38 11.05 4.44 20.35
CA ALA A 38 12.30 4.21 21.06
C ALA A 38 13.43 5.11 20.49
N PRO A 39 14.49 5.39 21.28
CA PRO A 39 15.67 6.06 20.76
C PRO A 39 16.34 5.22 19.68
N SER A 40 17.11 5.85 18.79
CA SER A 40 17.86 5.09 17.78
C SER A 40 18.83 4.12 18.43
N LEU A 41 18.84 2.88 17.93
CA LEU A 41 19.86 1.88 18.25
C LEU A 41 20.97 1.82 17.17
N PHE A 42 20.77 2.54 16.06
CA PHE A 42 21.56 2.42 14.83
C PHE A 42 22.49 3.62 14.59
N ALA A 43 22.46 4.64 15.46
CA ALA A 43 23.29 5.83 15.31
C ALA A 43 24.67 5.62 15.99
N PRO A 44 25.80 5.82 15.27
CA PRO A 44 27.11 5.80 15.90
C PRO A 44 27.28 7.00 16.83
N GLY A 45 27.49 6.77 18.13
CA GLY A 45 28.08 7.76 19.04
C GLY A 45 27.16 8.69 19.83
N GLN A 46 25.82 8.53 19.84
CA GLN A 46 24.96 9.30 20.75
C GLN A 46 24.60 8.48 21.99
N ALA A 47 25.45 8.55 23.01
CA ALA A 47 25.13 8.14 24.38
C ALA A 47 24.21 9.16 25.09
N GLU A 48 23.97 10.33 24.48
CA GLU A 48 23.07 11.36 25.00
C GLU A 48 22.02 11.76 23.95
N PRO A 49 20.76 11.99 24.37
CA PRO A 49 19.71 12.47 23.48
C PRO A 49 20.09 13.83 22.89
N PRO A 50 19.85 14.07 21.58
CA PRO A 50 20.19 15.35 20.97
C PRO A 50 19.42 16.49 21.67
N PRO A 51 20.08 17.63 21.95
CA PRO A 51 19.50 18.72 22.77
C PRO A 51 18.28 19.41 22.15
N ALA A 52 17.88 19.06 20.91
CA ALA A 52 16.75 19.65 20.19
C ALA A 52 16.11 18.70 19.14
N GLY A 53 16.10 17.39 19.38
CA GLY A 53 15.42 16.40 18.52
C GLY A 53 14.21 15.75 19.20
N PRO A 54 13.22 15.20 18.46
CA PRO A 54 12.25 14.30 19.08
C PRO A 54 13.02 13.13 19.73
N PRO A 55 12.71 12.76 20.98
CA PRO A 55 13.50 11.79 21.75
C PRO A 55 13.51 10.38 21.14
N PHE A 56 12.61 10.12 20.20
CA PHE A 56 12.42 8.81 19.58
C PHE A 56 12.51 8.90 18.06
N THR A 57 13.34 8.05 17.48
CA THR A 57 13.53 7.95 16.02
C THR A 57 13.40 6.52 15.52
N LEU A 58 13.37 5.54 16.43
CA LEU A 58 13.08 4.15 16.15
C LEU A 58 11.60 3.89 16.45
N PHE A 59 10.89 3.32 15.48
CA PHE A 59 9.48 3.00 15.58
C PHE A 59 9.31 1.51 15.37
N ILE A 60 8.69 0.82 16.31
CA ILE A 60 8.44 -0.62 16.27
C ILE A 60 6.94 -0.84 16.15
N ASP A 61 6.50 -1.45 15.06
CA ASP A 61 5.09 -1.72 14.82
C ASP A 61 4.51 -2.66 15.88
N LYS A 62 3.36 -2.31 16.45
CA LYS A 62 2.75 -3.04 17.57
C LYS A 62 2.15 -4.39 17.18
N THR A 63 1.90 -4.61 15.89
CA THR A 63 1.21 -5.80 15.39
C THR A 63 2.18 -6.80 14.80
N THR A 64 3.19 -6.32 14.07
CA THR A 64 4.16 -7.14 13.33
C THR A 64 5.51 -7.24 14.02
N GLY A 65 5.84 -6.27 14.90
CA GLY A 65 7.17 -6.16 15.50
C GLY A 65 8.25 -5.64 14.54
N SER A 66 7.93 -5.38 13.27
CA SER A 66 8.84 -4.75 12.31
C SER A 66 9.22 -3.36 12.78
N PHE A 67 10.43 -2.91 12.47
CA PHE A 67 10.90 -1.59 12.90
C PHE A 67 11.36 -0.72 11.73
N LEU A 68 11.30 0.59 11.94
CA LEU A 68 11.92 1.60 11.08
C LEU A 68 12.57 2.67 11.94
N CYS A 69 13.85 2.92 11.70
CA CYS A 69 14.57 4.06 12.25
C CYS A 69 14.54 5.22 11.27
N THR A 70 13.70 6.22 11.52
CA THR A 70 13.62 7.44 10.70
C THR A 70 14.91 8.29 10.71
N ALA A 71 15.87 7.98 11.59
CA ALA A 71 17.17 8.66 11.63
C ALA A 71 18.20 8.07 10.66
N THR A 72 18.26 6.74 10.57
CA THR A 72 19.24 6.02 9.74
C THR A 72 18.61 5.35 8.52
N LEU A 73 17.28 5.33 8.45
CA LEU A 73 16.46 4.54 7.52
C LEU A 73 16.70 3.02 7.64
N ALA A 74 17.30 2.57 8.74
CA ALA A 74 17.39 1.14 9.04
C ALA A 74 15.99 0.59 9.32
N GLU A 75 15.62 -0.48 8.64
CA GLU A 75 14.36 -1.19 8.82
C GLU A 75 14.62 -2.69 8.83
N GLY A 76 13.67 -3.45 9.39
CA GLY A 76 13.80 -4.89 9.49
C GLY A 76 12.68 -5.52 10.30
N THR A 77 12.78 -6.83 10.45
CA THR A 77 11.88 -7.65 11.26
C THR A 77 12.17 -7.50 12.75
N TRP A 78 11.30 -8.08 13.57
CA TRP A 78 11.55 -8.17 15.01
C TRP A 78 12.85 -8.92 15.34
N GLN A 79 13.18 -9.96 14.57
CA GLN A 79 14.40 -10.76 14.77
C GLN A 79 15.66 -9.94 14.49
N ASP A 80 15.64 -9.13 13.43
CA ASP A 80 16.76 -8.23 13.08
C ASP A 80 17.01 -7.20 14.18
N LEU A 81 15.94 -6.72 14.83
CA LEU A 81 16.05 -5.82 15.97
C LEU A 81 16.69 -6.51 17.18
N GLN A 82 16.26 -7.74 17.49
CA GLN A 82 16.83 -8.52 18.59
C GLN A 82 18.32 -8.79 18.37
N ALA A 83 18.69 -9.21 17.16
CA ALA A 83 20.08 -9.43 16.76
C ALA A 83 20.92 -8.15 16.92
N THR A 84 20.38 -7.00 16.49
CA THR A 84 21.04 -5.69 16.64
C THR A 84 21.29 -5.34 18.11
N VAL A 85 20.29 -5.56 18.99
CA VAL A 85 20.42 -5.29 20.43
C VAL A 85 21.47 -6.19 21.06
N GLU A 86 21.47 -7.49 20.73
CA GLU A 86 22.46 -8.45 21.23
C GLU A 86 23.89 -8.10 20.81
N LEU A 87 24.10 -7.69 19.57
CA LEU A 87 25.42 -7.27 19.07
C LEU A 87 25.91 -6.00 19.77
N ARG A 88 25.01 -5.05 20.01
CA ARG A 88 25.32 -3.84 20.79
C ARG A 88 25.77 -4.17 22.21
N HIS A 89 25.12 -5.12 22.88
CA HIS A 89 25.55 -5.58 24.21
C HIS A 89 26.93 -6.24 24.19
N ARG A 90 27.31 -6.88 23.07
CA ARG A 90 28.63 -7.48 22.86
C ARG A 90 29.69 -6.47 22.39
N GLY A 91 29.34 -5.19 22.20
CA GLY A 91 30.26 -4.17 21.69
C GLY A 91 30.69 -4.39 20.24
N LEU A 92 29.98 -5.27 19.52
CA LEU A 92 30.23 -5.54 18.11
C LEU A 92 29.41 -4.56 17.27
N PRO A 93 29.94 -4.09 16.13
CA PRO A 93 29.13 -3.35 15.18
C PRO A 93 27.93 -4.21 14.76
N PRO A 94 26.79 -3.59 14.39
CA PRO A 94 25.71 -4.33 13.76
C PRO A 94 26.29 -5.12 12.58
N PRO A 95 25.71 -6.30 12.24
CA PRO A 95 26.19 -7.02 11.08
C PRO A 95 26.02 -6.06 9.90
N GLY A 96 27.06 -5.92 9.07
CA GLY A 96 26.84 -5.40 7.72
C GLY A 96 25.80 -6.29 7.02
N PRO A 97 25.12 -5.81 5.97
CA PRO A 97 24.26 -6.68 5.16
C PRO A 97 25.04 -7.97 4.88
N GLY A 98 24.50 -9.09 5.33
CA GLY A 98 25.19 -10.36 5.29
C GLY A 98 25.42 -10.74 3.84
N GLU A 99 26.59 -11.29 3.53
CA GLU A 99 26.88 -11.87 2.23
C GLU A 99 26.02 -13.13 2.05
N ALA A 100 24.77 -12.93 1.65
CA ALA A 100 23.98 -13.90 0.92
C ALA A 100 23.89 -13.38 -0.52
N GLU A 101 24.28 -14.20 -1.50
CA GLU A 101 24.32 -13.82 -2.92
C GLU A 101 22.96 -13.25 -3.40
N GLU A 102 21.85 -13.72 -2.84
CA GLU A 102 20.49 -13.21 -3.10
C GLU A 102 20.24 -11.78 -2.55
N GLU A 103 20.80 -11.41 -1.40
CA GLU A 103 20.69 -10.05 -0.84
C GLU A 103 21.53 -9.04 -1.66
N GLU A 104 22.66 -9.47 -2.21
CA GLU A 104 23.52 -8.63 -3.04
C GLU A 104 22.88 -8.33 -4.40
N GLU A 105 22.24 -9.32 -5.03
CA GLU A 105 21.54 -9.13 -6.30
C GLU A 105 20.33 -8.18 -6.15
N ALA A 106 19.49 -8.39 -5.14
CA ALA A 106 18.38 -7.49 -4.83
C ALA A 106 18.85 -6.06 -4.49
N ALA A 107 19.96 -5.92 -3.75
CA ALA A 107 20.56 -4.63 -3.46
C ALA A 107 21.14 -3.94 -4.70
N ALA A 108 21.72 -4.72 -5.63
CA ALA A 108 22.23 -4.22 -6.90
C ALA A 108 21.10 -3.74 -7.82
N GLU A 109 20.00 -4.49 -7.90
CA GLU A 109 18.81 -4.11 -8.65
C GLU A 109 18.18 -2.83 -8.09
N ALA A 110 18.00 -2.74 -6.77
CA ALA A 110 17.51 -1.53 -6.12
C ALA A 110 18.41 -0.31 -6.37
N ARG A 111 19.73 -0.52 -6.52
CA ARG A 111 20.69 0.54 -6.89
C ARG A 111 20.49 0.98 -8.33
N ARG A 112 20.36 0.04 -9.27
CA ARG A 112 20.08 0.35 -10.69
C ARG A 112 18.76 1.10 -10.86
N ALA A 113 17.70 0.64 -10.22
CA ALA A 113 16.39 1.30 -10.28
C ALA A 113 16.42 2.73 -9.73
N ARG A 114 17.22 3.00 -8.67
CA ARG A 114 17.44 4.36 -8.16
C ARG A 114 18.24 5.22 -9.15
N GLU A 115 19.21 4.66 -9.85
CA GLU A 115 19.95 5.35 -10.91
C GLU A 115 19.06 5.69 -12.10
N ASP A 116 18.18 4.77 -12.51
CA ASP A 116 17.23 5.03 -13.59
C ASP A 116 16.20 6.10 -13.21
N ALA A 117 15.68 6.04 -11.98
CA ALA A 117 14.84 7.10 -11.44
C ALA A 117 15.56 8.47 -11.51
N ARG A 118 16.83 8.51 -11.11
CA ARG A 118 17.64 9.74 -11.19
C ARG A 118 17.83 10.23 -12.63
N ARG A 119 18.12 9.33 -13.58
CA ARG A 119 18.27 9.68 -15.01
C ARG A 119 16.98 10.25 -15.60
N ILE A 120 15.85 9.64 -15.29
CA ILE A 120 14.52 10.11 -15.72
C ILE A 120 14.24 11.50 -15.13
N TRP A 121 14.52 11.67 -13.84
CA TRP A 121 14.35 12.94 -13.14
C TRP A 121 15.21 14.07 -13.71
N GLU A 122 16.48 13.80 -14.02
CA GLU A 122 17.41 14.78 -14.61
C GLU A 122 17.02 15.21 -16.02
N ARG A 123 16.40 14.31 -16.80
CA ARG A 123 15.88 14.61 -18.15
C ARG A 123 14.54 15.38 -18.13
N ALA A 124 13.80 15.31 -17.03
CA ALA A 124 12.51 15.98 -16.90
C ALA A 124 12.69 17.45 -16.53
N LEU A 125 11.85 18.30 -17.08
CA LEU A 125 11.86 19.73 -16.84
C LEU A 125 10.85 20.08 -15.74
N PRO A 126 11.13 21.07 -14.87
CA PRO A 126 10.09 21.60 -13.98
C PRO A 126 8.89 22.07 -14.79
N LEU A 127 7.68 21.63 -14.42
CA LEU A 127 6.49 21.90 -15.23
C LEU A 127 6.21 23.40 -15.41
N TRP A 128 6.58 24.21 -14.42
CA TRP A 128 6.45 25.67 -14.44
C TRP A 128 7.59 26.41 -15.19
N GLU A 129 8.61 25.69 -15.66
CA GLU A 129 9.77 26.25 -16.39
C GLU A 129 9.82 25.75 -17.84
N LEU A 130 8.72 25.18 -18.35
CA LEU A 130 8.64 24.88 -19.78
C LEU A 130 8.73 26.20 -20.56
N LEU A 131 9.62 26.23 -21.54
CA LEU A 131 9.93 27.43 -22.32
C LEU A 131 8.75 27.95 -23.16
N ASP A 132 7.76 27.08 -23.40
CA ASP A 132 6.56 27.37 -24.19
C ASP A 132 5.32 27.41 -23.27
N GLU A 133 4.68 28.58 -23.21
CA GLU A 133 3.49 28.81 -22.40
C GLU A 133 2.28 28.02 -22.92
N GLU A 134 2.14 27.85 -24.24
CA GLU A 134 1.07 27.04 -24.83
C GLU A 134 1.28 25.56 -24.48
N GLU A 135 2.51 25.06 -24.56
CA GLU A 135 2.87 23.69 -24.15
C GLU A 135 2.55 23.47 -22.66
N THR A 136 2.86 24.45 -21.81
CA THR A 136 2.57 24.39 -20.37
C THR A 136 1.07 24.30 -20.12
N GLN A 137 0.27 25.15 -20.76
CA GLN A 137 -1.18 25.13 -20.61
C GLN A 137 -1.79 23.85 -21.18
N ALA A 138 -1.30 23.37 -22.32
CA ALA A 138 -1.74 22.11 -22.91
C ALA A 138 -1.43 20.90 -22.01
N ALA A 139 -0.23 20.86 -21.42
CA ALA A 139 0.14 19.84 -20.45
C ALA A 139 -0.76 19.91 -19.21
N LYS A 140 -0.94 21.10 -18.62
CA LYS A 140 -1.83 21.28 -17.47
C LYS A 140 -3.28 20.88 -17.78
N ALA A 141 -3.78 21.20 -18.97
CA ALA A 141 -5.11 20.81 -19.41
C ALA A 141 -5.24 19.29 -19.57
N ALA A 142 -4.23 18.62 -20.14
CA ALA A 142 -4.23 17.18 -20.36
C ALA A 142 -4.35 16.37 -19.05
N PHE A 143 -3.79 16.88 -17.95
CA PHE A 143 -3.87 16.25 -16.63
C PHE A 143 -4.99 16.84 -15.74
N GLY A 144 -5.79 17.77 -16.25
CA GLY A 144 -6.86 18.42 -15.49
C GLY A 144 -6.38 19.27 -14.31
N ILE A 145 -5.21 19.90 -14.43
CA ILE A 145 -4.52 20.66 -13.37
C ILE A 145 -4.35 22.14 -13.71
N ALA A 146 -5.15 22.68 -14.63
CA ALA A 146 -5.08 24.08 -15.06
C ALA A 146 -5.20 25.09 -13.89
N LEU A 147 -5.92 24.74 -12.83
CA LEU A 147 -6.06 25.57 -11.63
C LEU A 147 -4.89 25.45 -10.64
N LEU A 148 -3.97 24.50 -10.82
CA LEU A 148 -2.79 24.40 -9.96
C LEU A 148 -1.77 25.49 -10.31
N THR A 149 -1.40 26.25 -9.30
CA THR A 149 -0.41 27.32 -9.40
C THR A 149 1.00 26.76 -9.50
N ASP A 150 1.87 27.51 -10.18
CA ASP A 150 3.28 27.16 -10.32
C ASP A 150 4.00 27.12 -8.97
N ALA A 151 3.56 27.93 -8.00
CA ALA A 151 4.07 27.89 -6.64
C ALA A 151 3.80 26.52 -5.96
N THR A 152 2.61 25.95 -6.14
CA THR A 152 2.27 24.62 -5.63
C THR A 152 3.09 23.54 -6.32
N LEU A 153 3.16 23.57 -7.66
CA LEU A 153 3.94 22.61 -8.44
C LEU A 153 5.42 22.65 -8.03
N LYS A 154 5.97 23.85 -7.86
CA LYS A 154 7.34 24.09 -7.38
C LYS A 154 7.58 23.54 -6.01
N ARG A 155 6.65 23.76 -5.09
CA ARG A 155 6.74 23.28 -3.71
C ARG A 155 6.80 21.76 -3.63
N PHE A 156 6.02 21.06 -4.46
CA PHE A 156 6.00 19.60 -4.51
C PHE A 156 7.05 18.99 -5.47
N GLY A 157 7.77 19.82 -6.22
CA GLY A 157 8.78 19.36 -7.17
C GLY A 157 8.20 18.62 -8.38
N VAL A 158 7.01 18.96 -8.86
CA VAL A 158 6.42 18.25 -10.00
C VAL A 158 7.18 18.58 -11.30
N ARG A 159 7.60 17.55 -12.03
CA ARG A 159 8.30 17.71 -13.32
C ARG A 159 7.48 17.13 -14.47
N TYR A 160 7.88 17.48 -15.68
CA TYR A 160 7.29 17.01 -16.93
C TYR A 160 8.35 16.41 -17.84
N LEU A 161 8.09 15.19 -18.32
CA LEU A 161 8.92 14.51 -19.31
C LEU A 161 8.25 14.60 -20.68
N ARG A 162 8.75 15.49 -21.52
CA ARG A 162 8.22 15.76 -22.86
C ARG A 162 8.14 14.50 -23.73
N ALA A 163 9.19 13.68 -23.73
CA ALA A 163 9.29 12.49 -24.57
C ALA A 163 8.15 11.47 -24.33
N ALA A 164 7.70 11.34 -23.08
CA ALA A 164 6.63 10.43 -22.68
C ALA A 164 5.28 11.15 -22.46
N ARG A 165 5.24 12.48 -22.65
CA ARG A 165 4.11 13.35 -22.26
C ARG A 165 3.59 13.05 -20.85
N ALA A 166 4.50 12.89 -19.89
CA ALA A 166 4.18 12.37 -18.56
C ALA A 166 4.57 13.34 -17.43
N LEU A 167 3.77 13.37 -16.37
CA LEU A 167 4.10 14.05 -15.11
C LEU A 167 4.96 13.16 -14.23
N LEU A 168 5.91 13.77 -13.53
CA LEU A 168 6.80 13.12 -12.58
C LEU A 168 6.53 13.65 -11.17
N PHE A 169 6.29 12.73 -10.25
CA PHE A 169 6.11 13.01 -8.83
C PHE A 169 7.27 12.42 -8.03
N PRO A 170 8.16 13.24 -7.46
CA PRO A 170 9.31 12.74 -6.72
C PRO A 170 8.95 12.27 -5.31
N TRP A 171 9.56 11.16 -4.89
CA TRP A 171 9.61 10.78 -3.48
C TRP A 171 10.98 11.09 -2.92
N PHE A 172 11.02 12.12 -2.11
CA PHE A 172 12.23 12.57 -1.45
C PHE A 172 12.36 11.96 -0.05
N GLY A 173 13.61 11.76 0.38
CA GLY A 173 13.91 11.36 1.74
C GLY A 173 13.49 12.44 2.75
N PRO A 174 13.02 12.05 3.95
CA PRO A 174 12.47 12.99 4.94
C PRO A 174 13.49 13.96 5.54
N ARG A 175 14.81 13.72 5.39
CA ARG A 175 15.86 14.53 6.03
C ARG A 175 16.81 15.22 5.05
N ASP A 176 17.20 14.50 4.00
CA ASP A 176 18.21 14.93 3.04
C ASP A 176 17.60 15.51 1.76
N ALA A 177 16.28 15.43 1.61
CA ALA A 177 15.56 15.74 0.38
C ALA A 177 16.16 15.03 -0.85
N ALA A 178 16.89 13.93 -0.64
CA ALA A 178 17.48 13.17 -1.73
C ALA A 178 16.36 12.42 -2.47
N LEU A 179 16.45 12.36 -3.80
CA LEU A 179 15.51 11.58 -4.60
C LEU A 179 15.66 10.10 -4.25
N ARG A 180 14.58 9.47 -3.80
CA ARG A 180 14.55 8.05 -3.44
C ARG A 180 13.72 7.23 -4.40
N GLY A 181 12.76 7.85 -5.06
CA GLY A 181 12.01 7.29 -6.16
C GLY A 181 11.19 8.34 -6.88
N LEU A 182 10.51 7.94 -7.94
CA LEU A 182 9.58 8.78 -8.67
C LEU A 182 8.40 7.94 -9.17
N LYS A 183 7.25 8.60 -9.26
CA LYS A 183 6.09 8.09 -9.98
C LYS A 183 5.89 8.87 -11.26
N LEU A 184 5.73 8.14 -12.36
CA LEU A 184 5.44 8.65 -13.69
C LEU A 184 3.94 8.49 -13.94
N VAL A 185 3.26 9.54 -14.39
CA VAL A 185 1.86 9.49 -14.82
C VAL A 185 1.77 10.02 -16.24
N GLY A 186 1.58 9.12 -17.21
CA GLY A 186 1.43 9.43 -18.62
C GLY A 186 -0.04 9.58 -19.03
N THR A 187 -0.26 10.17 -20.21
CA THR A 187 -1.57 10.19 -20.88
C THR A 187 -1.45 9.48 -22.22
N GLU A 188 -2.18 8.38 -22.42
CA GLU A 188 -2.28 7.73 -23.72
C GLU A 188 -3.41 8.33 -24.54
N GLY A 189 -3.08 8.80 -25.74
CA GLY A 189 -4.04 9.34 -26.69
C GLY A 189 -4.58 8.25 -27.62
N GLN A 190 -5.63 7.54 -27.22
CA GLN A 190 -6.50 6.81 -28.15
C GLN A 190 -7.97 7.07 -27.85
N GLY A 191 -8.63 7.86 -28.70
CA GLY A 191 -10.10 7.85 -28.87
C GLY A 191 -10.95 8.22 -27.64
N GLY A 192 -10.90 9.48 -27.21
CA GLY A 192 -11.98 10.12 -26.44
C GLY A 192 -12.01 9.89 -24.92
N ALA A 193 -11.33 8.86 -24.40
CA ALA A 193 -11.10 8.69 -22.97
C ALA A 193 -9.59 8.78 -22.68
N ALA A 194 -9.16 9.73 -21.86
CA ALA A 194 -7.76 9.81 -21.43
C ALA A 194 -7.42 8.59 -20.56
N ALA A 195 -6.77 7.59 -21.15
CA ALA A 195 -6.19 6.50 -20.38
C ALA A 195 -4.89 7.01 -19.74
N TYR A 196 -4.79 6.91 -18.42
CA TYR A 196 -3.57 7.27 -17.70
C TYR A 196 -2.73 6.01 -17.50
N THR A 197 -1.45 6.10 -17.78
CA THR A 197 -0.47 5.06 -17.44
C THR A 197 0.30 5.51 -16.21
N GLU A 198 0.46 4.62 -15.24
CA GLU A 198 1.23 4.89 -14.02
C GLU A 198 2.41 3.93 -13.94
N GLU A 199 3.62 4.47 -13.79
CA GLU A 199 4.84 3.69 -13.57
C GLU A 199 5.57 4.22 -12.34
N THR A 200 6.26 3.34 -11.62
CA THR A 200 6.88 3.67 -10.33
C THR A 200 8.30 3.14 -10.26
N PHE A 201 9.25 4.01 -9.89
CA PHE A 201 10.68 3.70 -9.82
C PHE A 201 11.27 4.08 -8.45
N PRO A 202 11.91 3.15 -7.71
CA PRO A 202 11.91 1.70 -7.94
C PRO A 202 10.50 1.12 -7.72
N ARG A 203 10.26 -0.14 -8.15
CA ARG A 203 8.97 -0.84 -7.97
C ARG A 203 8.52 -0.83 -6.50
N PHE A 204 7.20 -0.94 -6.29
CA PHE A 204 6.56 -0.73 -4.97
C PHE A 204 7.12 -1.59 -3.84
N ASP A 205 7.64 -2.78 -4.17
CA ASP A 205 8.14 -3.74 -3.18
C ASP A 205 9.51 -3.34 -2.63
N ALA A 206 10.27 -2.56 -3.41
CA ALA A 206 11.62 -2.12 -3.07
C ALA A 206 11.69 -0.78 -2.31
N TYR A 207 10.59 -0.01 -2.23
CA TYR A 207 10.62 1.27 -1.53
C TYR A 207 9.26 1.80 -1.04
N ARG A 208 9.18 2.13 0.26
CA ARG A 208 7.94 2.55 0.94
C ARG A 208 8.06 3.98 1.47
N ASN A 209 7.65 4.97 0.67
CA ASN A 209 7.63 6.37 1.09
C ASN A 209 6.29 7.04 0.72
N LEU A 210 6.07 8.25 1.24
CA LEU A 210 4.87 9.07 1.01
C LEU A 210 5.23 10.30 0.17
N PHE A 211 4.42 10.59 -0.83
CA PHE A 211 4.57 11.82 -1.59
C PHE A 211 4.24 13.04 -0.72
N GLY A 212 5.10 14.07 -0.77
CA GLY A 212 4.98 15.27 0.06
C GLY A 212 5.63 15.17 1.45
N LEU A 213 6.25 14.04 1.81
CA LEU A 213 6.82 13.83 3.15
C LEU A 213 7.84 14.90 3.60
N PRO A 214 8.79 15.39 2.77
CA PRO A 214 9.72 16.44 3.19
C PRO A 214 9.06 17.80 3.45
N LEU A 215 7.81 17.99 3.01
CA LEU A 215 7.06 19.23 3.25
C LEU A 215 6.42 19.27 4.64
N ILE A 216 6.45 18.14 5.35
CA ILE A 216 5.90 18.03 6.70
C ILE A 216 6.90 18.59 7.71
N GLY A 217 6.48 19.63 8.42
CA GLY A 217 7.21 20.21 9.53
C GLY A 217 7.02 19.42 10.82
N ARG A 218 8.01 19.49 11.72
CA ARG A 218 7.94 18.85 13.05
C ARG A 218 6.79 19.36 13.94
N ARG A 219 6.20 20.51 13.61
CA ARG A 219 5.09 21.12 14.35
C ARG A 219 3.72 20.73 13.76
N ASP A 220 3.70 20.05 12.64
CA ASP A 220 2.46 19.65 11.98
C ASP A 220 1.82 18.50 12.77
N THR A 221 0.71 18.79 13.44
CA THR A 221 -0.03 17.81 14.23
C THR A 221 -1.22 17.21 13.47
N GLU A 222 -1.50 17.71 12.27
CA GLU A 222 -2.59 17.25 11.42
C GLU A 222 -2.13 17.06 9.98
N VAL A 223 -2.72 16.07 9.31
CA VAL A 223 -2.43 15.75 7.91
C VAL A 223 -3.67 15.23 7.20
N VAL A 224 -3.74 15.44 5.89
CA VAL A 224 -4.69 14.77 5.01
C VAL A 224 -3.97 13.74 4.15
N LEU A 225 -4.47 12.51 4.14
CA LEU A 225 -3.98 11.43 3.29
C LEU A 225 -4.86 11.28 2.06
N THR A 226 -4.25 11.32 0.88
CA THR A 226 -4.92 11.13 -0.42
C THR A 226 -4.49 9.85 -1.12
N GLY A 227 -5.31 9.40 -2.06
CA GLY A 227 -4.98 8.25 -2.91
C GLY A 227 -4.07 8.59 -4.09
N ARG A 228 -3.92 9.88 -4.44
CA ARG A 228 -3.13 10.34 -5.59
C ARG A 228 -2.37 11.61 -5.29
N GLU A 229 -1.27 11.81 -5.99
CA GLU A 229 -0.34 12.92 -5.84
C GLU A 229 -0.98 14.26 -6.19
N LEU A 230 -1.71 14.32 -7.30
CA LEU A 230 -2.41 15.54 -7.73
C LEU A 230 -3.49 16.00 -6.72
N ASP A 231 -4.14 15.05 -6.05
CA ASP A 231 -5.12 15.36 -5.01
C ASP A 231 -4.44 15.98 -3.77
N ALA A 232 -3.21 15.57 -3.44
CA ALA A 232 -2.42 16.20 -2.38
C ALA A 232 -2.03 17.65 -2.73
N LEU A 233 -1.65 17.91 -4.00
CA LEU A 233 -1.37 19.26 -4.47
C LEU A 233 -2.58 20.17 -4.36
N ALA A 234 -3.74 19.70 -4.84
CA ALA A 234 -4.98 20.45 -4.81
C ALA A 234 -5.41 20.81 -3.38
N LEU A 235 -5.30 19.86 -2.44
CA LEU A 235 -5.58 20.11 -1.03
C LEU A 235 -4.64 21.14 -0.42
N HIS A 236 -3.34 20.97 -0.64
CA HIS A 236 -2.36 21.89 -0.06
C HIS A 236 -2.57 23.30 -0.59
N GLN A 237 -2.81 23.46 -1.89
CA GLN A 237 -3.10 24.76 -2.49
C GLN A 237 -4.36 25.42 -1.93
N ALA A 238 -5.46 24.66 -1.81
CA ALA A 238 -6.75 25.21 -1.43
C ALA A 238 -6.88 25.48 0.07
N THR A 239 -6.17 24.72 0.90
CA THR A 239 -6.40 24.68 2.36
C THR A 239 -5.18 25.06 3.18
N GLY A 240 -3.97 24.96 2.61
CA GLY A 240 -2.70 25.10 3.32
C GLY A 240 -2.38 23.95 4.28
N VAL A 241 -3.29 22.99 4.46
CA VAL A 241 -3.09 21.85 5.36
C VAL A 241 -2.01 20.93 4.79
N PRO A 242 -1.13 20.35 5.63
CA PRO A 242 -0.19 19.32 5.19
C PRO A 242 -0.93 18.13 4.54
N ALA A 243 -0.50 17.73 3.36
CA ALA A 243 -1.12 16.66 2.58
C ALA A 243 -0.07 15.68 2.10
N LEU A 244 -0.37 14.38 2.20
CA LEU A 244 0.48 13.28 1.73
C LEU A 244 -0.32 12.36 0.83
N ALA A 245 0.30 11.85 -0.23
CA ALA A 245 -0.32 10.82 -1.07
C ALA A 245 0.27 9.44 -0.80
N LEU A 246 -0.59 8.43 -0.78
CA LEU A 246 -0.22 7.03 -0.65
C LEU A 246 0.32 6.48 -1.98
N PRO A 247 1.44 5.72 -1.97
CA PRO A 247 2.06 5.24 -3.21
C PRO A 247 1.14 4.33 -4.02
N ARG A 248 0.39 3.45 -3.35
CA ARG A 248 -0.60 2.53 -3.95
C ARG A 248 -2.05 3.02 -3.77
N GLY A 249 -2.24 4.32 -3.56
CA GLY A 249 -3.54 4.94 -3.37
C GLY A 249 -4.46 4.23 -2.37
N ALA A 250 -5.68 3.90 -2.79
CA ALA A 250 -6.66 3.19 -1.96
C ALA A 250 -6.44 1.67 -1.89
N ALA A 251 -5.52 1.09 -2.65
CA ALA A 251 -5.32 -0.36 -2.70
C ALA A 251 -4.63 -0.88 -1.44
N CYS A 252 -3.61 -0.18 -0.93
CA CYS A 252 -2.86 -0.65 0.24
C CYS A 252 -2.18 0.50 1.02
N LEU A 253 -2.21 0.37 2.35
CA LEU A 253 -1.41 1.15 3.30
C LEU A 253 -0.43 0.20 4.02
N PRO A 254 0.82 0.08 3.52
CA PRO A 254 1.83 -0.78 4.13
C PRO A 254 2.19 -0.34 5.56
N PRO A 255 2.36 -1.28 6.52
CA PRO A 255 2.75 -0.96 7.89
C PRO A 255 4.06 -0.16 8.03
N ALA A 256 5.00 -0.32 7.10
CA ALA A 256 6.25 0.45 7.08
C ALA A 256 6.05 1.97 6.90
N LEU A 257 4.88 2.41 6.43
CA LEU A 257 4.54 3.83 6.33
C LEU A 257 3.99 4.42 7.63
N LEU A 258 3.52 3.58 8.57
CA LEU A 258 2.90 4.02 9.83
C LEU A 258 3.83 4.88 10.70
N PRO A 259 5.15 4.60 10.82
CA PRO A 259 6.09 5.46 11.54
C PRO A 259 6.07 6.93 11.10
N TYR A 260 5.95 7.20 9.79
CA TYR A 260 5.89 8.57 9.26
C TYR A 260 4.59 9.30 9.66
N LEU A 261 3.57 8.55 10.08
CA LEU A 261 2.26 9.05 10.46
C LEU A 261 2.08 9.16 11.99
N GLU A 262 3.07 8.76 12.79
CA GLU A 262 2.99 8.76 14.26
C GLU A 262 2.92 10.17 14.86
N GLN A 263 3.54 11.18 14.22
CA GLN A 263 3.55 12.55 14.74
C GLN A 263 2.15 13.21 14.72
N PHE A 264 1.24 12.74 13.87
CA PHE A 264 -0.04 13.37 13.66
C PHE A 264 -1.07 12.94 14.71
N LYS A 265 -1.62 13.92 15.42
CA LYS A 265 -2.71 13.76 16.37
C LYS A 265 -4.07 13.63 15.68
N ARG A 266 -4.18 14.13 14.44
CA ARG A 266 -5.39 14.03 13.62
C ARG A 266 -5.01 13.69 12.18
N ILE A 267 -5.62 12.64 11.63
CA ILE A 267 -5.42 12.19 10.25
C ILE A 267 -6.76 12.21 9.55
N THR A 268 -6.88 12.96 8.45
CA THR A 268 -8.08 12.93 7.60
C THR A 268 -7.80 12.09 6.36
N LEU A 269 -8.64 11.11 6.08
CA LEU A 269 -8.54 10.23 4.91
C LEU A 269 -9.52 10.72 3.84
N TRP A 270 -8.99 11.16 2.70
CA TRP A 270 -9.75 11.55 1.51
C TRP A 270 -9.15 10.86 0.30
N LEU A 271 -9.38 9.55 0.20
CA LEU A 271 -8.66 8.67 -0.72
C LEU A 271 -9.20 8.71 -2.16
N GLY A 272 -10.45 9.10 -2.35
CA GLY A 272 -11.11 9.13 -3.65
C GLY A 272 -12.59 9.47 -3.54
N GLU A 273 -13.34 9.14 -4.59
CA GLU A 273 -14.76 9.47 -4.75
C GLU A 273 -15.67 8.24 -4.91
N ASP A 274 -15.10 7.05 -4.90
CA ASP A 274 -15.87 5.80 -5.00
C ASP A 274 -16.01 5.12 -3.64
N LEU A 275 -16.98 4.21 -3.56
CA LEU A 275 -17.22 3.45 -2.34
C LEU A 275 -16.01 2.57 -1.95
N ARG A 276 -15.21 2.13 -2.92
CA ARG A 276 -13.96 1.39 -2.67
C ARG A 276 -12.96 2.23 -1.87
N SER A 277 -12.74 3.48 -2.28
CA SER A 277 -11.90 4.43 -1.56
C SER A 277 -12.42 4.71 -0.15
N TRP A 278 -13.74 4.74 0.02
CA TRP A 278 -14.39 4.88 1.33
C TRP A 278 -14.15 3.66 2.24
N GLU A 279 -14.30 2.45 1.71
CA GLU A 279 -14.01 1.23 2.44
C GLU A 279 -12.53 1.11 2.79
N ALA A 280 -11.64 1.44 1.86
CA ALA A 280 -10.19 1.50 2.10
C ALA A 280 -9.87 2.49 3.23
N ALA A 281 -10.49 3.67 3.23
CA ALA A 281 -10.32 4.65 4.30
C ALA A 281 -10.77 4.09 5.67
N LYS A 282 -11.90 3.35 5.72
CA LYS A 282 -12.34 2.66 6.95
C LYS A 282 -11.32 1.61 7.42
N LEU A 283 -10.71 0.85 6.51
CA LEU A 283 -9.67 -0.14 6.85
C LEU A 283 -8.38 0.53 7.35
N PHE A 284 -7.89 1.53 6.62
CA PHE A 284 -6.66 2.24 6.95
C PHE A 284 -6.78 2.96 8.30
N ALA A 285 -7.96 3.49 8.63
CA ALA A 285 -8.22 4.08 9.94
C ALA A 285 -8.07 3.10 11.11
N ARG A 286 -8.26 1.78 10.89
CA ARG A 286 -8.01 0.75 11.91
C ARG A 286 -6.52 0.61 12.20
N LYS A 287 -5.67 0.59 11.15
CA LYS A 287 -4.20 0.60 11.27
C LYS A 287 -3.69 1.87 11.94
N LEU A 288 -4.28 3.01 11.59
CA LEU A 288 -3.88 4.33 12.05
C LEU A 288 -4.48 4.73 13.40
N SER A 289 -5.15 3.84 14.13
CA SER A 289 -5.93 4.16 15.34
C SER A 289 -7.17 5.04 15.06
N LEU A 290 -8.34 4.40 15.17
CA LEU A 290 -9.65 4.98 14.84
C LEU A 290 -9.93 6.33 15.50
N LYS A 291 -9.45 6.54 16.73
CA LYS A 291 -9.76 7.74 17.54
C LYS A 291 -9.15 9.02 16.98
N ARG A 292 -8.09 8.93 16.18
CA ARG A 292 -7.44 10.11 15.55
C ARG A 292 -7.80 10.27 14.08
N CYS A 293 -8.59 9.37 13.52
CA CYS A 293 -8.91 9.36 12.10
C CYS A 293 -10.29 10.00 11.83
N SER A 294 -10.35 10.81 10.78
CA SER A 294 -11.57 11.33 10.19
C SER A 294 -11.61 10.93 8.71
N LEU A 295 -12.79 10.65 8.18
CA LEU A 295 -12.99 10.15 6.83
C LEU A 295 -13.85 11.15 6.05
N VAL A 296 -13.39 11.55 4.86
CA VAL A 296 -14.22 12.30 3.92
C VAL A 296 -15.08 11.30 3.16
N ARG A 297 -16.40 11.54 3.19
CA ARG A 297 -17.36 10.64 2.55
C ARG A 297 -17.44 10.95 1.06
N PRO A 298 -17.52 9.95 0.18
CA PRO A 298 -17.80 10.20 -1.22
C PRO A 298 -19.23 10.71 -1.43
N GLY A 299 -19.40 11.63 -2.38
CA GLY A 299 -20.70 12.09 -2.85
C GLY A 299 -20.56 13.22 -3.88
N ASP A 300 -21.66 13.60 -4.53
CA ASP A 300 -21.65 14.59 -5.63
C ASP A 300 -21.06 15.96 -5.22
N LEU A 301 -21.25 16.35 -3.95
CA LEU A 301 -20.73 17.57 -3.35
C LEU A 301 -19.35 17.39 -2.69
N GLN A 302 -18.82 16.17 -2.69
CA GLN A 302 -17.54 15.78 -2.10
C GLN A 302 -16.78 14.84 -3.06
N PRO A 303 -16.48 15.28 -4.30
CA PRO A 303 -15.69 14.48 -5.23
C PRO A 303 -14.24 14.38 -4.73
N ARG A 304 -13.37 13.74 -5.49
CA ARG A 304 -11.93 13.73 -5.19
C ARG A 304 -11.33 15.16 -5.12
N PRO A 305 -10.25 15.41 -4.36
CA PRO A 305 -9.80 16.78 -4.10
C PRO A 305 -9.45 17.62 -5.32
N LEU A 306 -8.77 17.07 -6.33
CA LEU A 306 -8.45 17.80 -7.57
C LEU A 306 -9.72 18.23 -8.30
N GLU A 307 -10.71 17.34 -8.37
CA GLU A 307 -11.99 17.64 -9.00
C GLU A 307 -12.80 18.65 -8.20
N ALA A 308 -12.77 18.55 -6.87
CA ALA A 308 -13.39 19.55 -5.99
C ALA A 308 -12.79 20.95 -6.25
N LEU A 309 -11.47 21.04 -6.45
CA LEU A 309 -10.80 22.29 -6.81
C LEU A 309 -11.26 22.79 -8.19
N ASN A 310 -11.30 21.90 -9.19
CA ASN A 310 -11.74 22.23 -10.55
C ASN A 310 -13.20 22.70 -10.62
N ARG A 311 -14.07 22.17 -9.76
CA ARG A 311 -15.48 22.59 -9.62
C ARG A 311 -15.66 23.83 -8.74
N GLY A 312 -14.58 24.41 -8.18
CA GLY A 312 -14.65 25.58 -7.31
C GLY A 312 -15.31 25.31 -5.94
N LEU A 313 -15.32 24.05 -5.50
CA LEU A 313 -15.87 23.67 -4.20
C LEU A 313 -14.94 24.13 -3.07
N ASN A 314 -15.51 24.34 -1.87
CA ASN A 314 -14.72 24.75 -0.71
C ASN A 314 -14.12 23.52 0.01
N LEU A 315 -12.89 23.16 -0.34
CA LEU A 315 -12.16 22.01 0.23
C LEU A 315 -12.03 22.11 1.75
N THR A 316 -11.81 23.30 2.31
CA THR A 316 -11.74 23.52 3.76
C THR A 316 -13.05 23.17 4.46
N LYS A 317 -14.20 23.50 3.84
CA LYS A 317 -15.53 23.12 4.34
C LYS A 317 -15.72 21.61 4.29
N ILE A 318 -15.26 20.95 3.23
CA ILE A 318 -15.34 19.49 3.08
C ILE A 318 -14.50 18.80 4.16
N LEU A 319 -13.25 19.23 4.38
CA LEU A 319 -12.39 18.70 5.44
C LEU A 319 -12.99 18.87 6.84
N ARG A 320 -13.61 20.02 7.13
CA ARG A 320 -14.30 20.25 8.41
C ARG A 320 -15.54 19.37 8.60
N ALA A 321 -16.15 18.93 7.51
CA ALA A 321 -17.30 18.02 7.52
C ALA A 321 -16.90 16.53 7.54
N ALA A 322 -15.60 16.22 7.58
CA ALA A 322 -15.12 14.84 7.65
C ALA A 322 -15.67 14.13 8.90
N LEU A 323 -16.09 12.88 8.73
CA LEU A 323 -16.73 12.07 9.75
C LEU A 323 -15.69 11.39 10.63
N PRO A 324 -15.81 11.39 11.97
CA PRO A 324 -14.92 10.60 12.83
C PRO A 324 -14.97 9.11 12.48
N ALA A 325 -13.81 8.46 12.37
CA ALA A 325 -13.73 7.03 12.05
C ALA A 325 -14.14 6.13 13.25
N SER A 326 -14.04 6.64 14.47
CA SER A 326 -14.45 5.91 15.66
C SER A 326 -15.98 5.91 15.79
N HIS A 327 -16.63 4.81 15.45
CA HIS A 327 -18.03 4.59 15.83
C HIS A 327 -18.12 3.80 17.14
N LYS A 328 -19.02 4.20 18.04
CA LYS A 328 -19.37 3.41 19.24
C LYS A 328 -20.01 2.09 18.78
N SER A 329 -19.74 0.99 19.49
CA SER A 329 -20.18 -0.37 19.16
C SER A 329 -21.70 -0.58 19.02
N ILE A 330 -22.50 0.47 19.22
CA ILE A 330 -23.94 0.51 19.03
C ILE A 330 -24.27 1.79 18.26
N VAL A 331 -25.03 1.65 17.18
CA VAL A 331 -25.38 2.72 16.24
C VAL A 331 -26.90 2.78 16.11
N SER A 332 -27.47 3.97 16.00
CA SER A 332 -28.90 4.16 15.71
C SER A 332 -29.15 4.34 14.22
N PHE A 333 -30.35 4.03 13.73
CA PHE A 333 -30.70 4.32 12.32
C PHE A 333 -30.51 5.80 11.98
N ARG A 334 -30.75 6.72 12.94
CA ARG A 334 -30.47 8.15 12.74
C ARG A 334 -29.01 8.43 12.37
N GLN A 335 -28.06 7.67 12.90
CA GLN A 335 -26.64 7.77 12.57
C GLN A 335 -26.32 7.08 11.24
N LEU A 336 -27.01 5.98 10.92
CA LEU A 336 -26.85 5.24 9.67
C LEU A 336 -27.58 5.86 8.48
N ARG A 337 -28.56 6.74 8.69
CA ARG A 337 -29.50 7.23 7.67
C ARG A 337 -28.78 7.76 6.43
N GLU A 338 -27.74 8.53 6.66
CA GLU A 338 -26.92 9.08 5.59
C GLU A 338 -26.14 7.97 4.87
N GLU A 339 -25.49 7.04 5.59
CA GLU A 339 -24.80 5.87 5.02
C GLU A 339 -25.74 5.03 4.13
N VAL A 340 -26.90 4.66 4.67
CA VAL A 340 -27.95 3.93 3.95
C VAL A 340 -28.40 4.69 2.70
N PHE A 341 -28.64 6.00 2.79
CA PHE A 341 -29.01 6.80 1.61
C PHE A 341 -27.92 6.76 0.54
N GLY A 342 -26.66 6.89 0.91
CA GLY A 342 -25.56 6.83 -0.07
C GLY A 342 -25.36 5.43 -0.66
N GLU A 343 -25.63 4.35 0.08
CA GLU A 343 -25.65 3.01 -0.50
C GLU A 343 -26.80 2.83 -1.50
N LEU A 344 -27.98 3.38 -1.20
CA LEU A 344 -29.13 3.34 -2.11
C LEU A 344 -28.88 4.15 -3.39
N VAL A 345 -28.27 5.34 -3.29
CA VAL A 345 -27.89 6.16 -4.45
C VAL A 345 -26.82 5.46 -5.28
N ASN A 346 -25.83 4.83 -4.62
CA ASN A 346 -24.71 4.17 -5.28
C ASN A 346 -24.92 2.64 -5.40
N SER A 347 -26.15 2.20 -5.66
CA SER A 347 -26.51 0.77 -5.68
C SER A 347 -25.63 -0.09 -6.60
N GLU A 348 -25.16 0.45 -7.72
CA GLU A 348 -24.23 -0.25 -8.62
C GLU A 348 -22.84 -0.42 -8.02
N GLN A 349 -22.32 0.56 -7.28
CA GLN A 349 -21.02 0.47 -6.61
C GLN A 349 -21.06 -0.47 -5.39
N VAL A 350 -22.20 -0.56 -4.72
CA VAL A 350 -22.43 -1.48 -3.58
C VAL A 350 -22.60 -2.94 -4.05
N ALA A 351 -22.94 -3.17 -5.33
CA ALA A 351 -23.18 -4.52 -5.85
C ALA A 351 -21.93 -5.42 -5.82
N GLY A 352 -20.76 -4.86 -5.52
CA GLY A 352 -19.46 -5.53 -5.53
C GLY A 352 -18.67 -5.22 -6.79
N VAL A 353 -17.44 -5.72 -6.85
CA VAL A 353 -16.57 -5.55 -8.02
C VAL A 353 -17.10 -6.43 -9.15
N LYS A 354 -17.60 -5.80 -10.22
CA LYS A 354 -18.11 -6.52 -11.40
C LYS A 354 -16.94 -7.17 -12.13
N TRP A 355 -17.10 -8.40 -12.58
CA TRP A 355 -16.06 -9.03 -13.38
C TRP A 355 -16.03 -8.45 -14.78
N ALA A 356 -14.87 -8.01 -15.26
CA ALA A 356 -14.75 -7.46 -16.61
C ALA A 356 -14.77 -8.58 -17.66
N ARG A 357 -14.05 -9.68 -17.38
CA ARG A 357 -13.95 -10.88 -18.23
C ARG A 357 -15.19 -11.79 -18.16
N PHE A 358 -16.06 -11.62 -17.16
CA PHE A 358 -17.25 -12.46 -16.96
C PHE A 358 -18.58 -11.68 -16.86
N PRO A 359 -19.07 -11.04 -17.94
CA PRO A 359 -20.31 -10.26 -17.91
C PRO A 359 -21.56 -11.06 -17.52
N GLU A 360 -21.66 -12.32 -17.93
CA GLU A 360 -22.80 -13.18 -17.58
C GLU A 360 -22.82 -13.52 -16.08
N LEU A 361 -21.65 -13.70 -15.46
CA LEU A 361 -21.54 -13.95 -14.02
C LEU A 361 -22.05 -12.73 -13.22
N ASN A 362 -21.84 -11.51 -13.72
CA ASN A 362 -22.40 -10.30 -13.13
C ASN A 362 -23.93 -10.28 -13.17
N LYS A 363 -24.59 -10.91 -14.16
CA LYS A 363 -26.05 -10.97 -14.19
C LYS A 363 -26.59 -11.84 -13.05
N LEU A 364 -25.89 -12.93 -12.76
CA LEU A 364 -26.25 -13.94 -11.76
C LEU A 364 -25.84 -13.54 -10.34
N LEU A 365 -24.55 -13.28 -10.13
CA LEU A 365 -23.96 -13.06 -8.80
C LEU A 365 -23.85 -11.57 -8.42
N LYS A 366 -24.09 -10.68 -9.39
CA LYS A 366 -23.98 -9.22 -9.23
C LYS A 366 -22.58 -8.69 -8.89
N GLY A 367 -21.52 -9.48 -9.04
CA GLY A 367 -20.14 -9.06 -8.77
C GLY A 367 -19.57 -9.66 -7.48
N HIS A 368 -18.28 -9.47 -7.25
CA HIS A 368 -17.58 -9.91 -6.05
C HIS A 368 -17.87 -8.97 -4.87
N ARG A 369 -18.53 -9.48 -3.82
CA ARG A 369 -18.81 -8.73 -2.59
C ARG A 369 -17.97 -9.22 -1.42
N ARG A 370 -17.49 -8.27 -0.63
CA ARG A 370 -16.68 -8.56 0.56
C ARG A 370 -17.53 -9.18 1.66
N GLY A 371 -16.94 -10.10 2.40
CA GLY A 371 -17.61 -10.81 3.50
C GLY A 371 -18.45 -12.02 3.05
N GLU A 372 -18.56 -12.28 1.74
CA GLU A 372 -19.19 -13.49 1.23
C GLU A 372 -18.19 -14.66 1.19
N LEU A 373 -18.68 -15.87 1.47
CA LEU A 373 -17.97 -17.12 1.25
C LEU A 373 -18.54 -17.79 0.01
N THR A 374 -17.76 -17.84 -1.07
CA THR A 374 -18.15 -18.54 -2.30
C THR A 374 -17.50 -19.91 -2.35
N VAL A 375 -18.32 -20.96 -2.48
CA VAL A 375 -17.84 -22.34 -2.65
C VAL A 375 -17.92 -22.71 -4.13
N PHE A 376 -16.78 -22.97 -4.75
CA PHE A 376 -16.70 -23.43 -6.13
C PHE A 376 -16.37 -24.93 -6.16
N THR A 377 -17.24 -25.72 -6.78
CA THR A 377 -17.15 -27.19 -6.75
C THR A 377 -17.41 -27.80 -8.13
N GLY A 378 -16.91 -29.02 -8.33
CA GLY A 378 -16.96 -29.74 -9.59
C GLY A 378 -15.97 -30.92 -9.61
N PRO A 379 -16.12 -31.87 -10.55
CA PRO A 379 -15.27 -33.05 -10.62
C PRO A 379 -13.79 -32.70 -10.87
N THR A 380 -12.89 -33.61 -10.54
CA THR A 380 -11.45 -33.45 -10.84
C THR A 380 -11.25 -33.32 -12.34
N GLY A 381 -10.35 -32.42 -12.75
CA GLY A 381 -10.09 -32.16 -14.17
C GLY A 381 -11.12 -31.28 -14.89
N SER A 382 -12.17 -30.80 -14.21
CA SER A 382 -13.20 -29.94 -14.84
C SER A 382 -12.79 -28.48 -15.05
N GLY A 383 -11.51 -28.13 -14.81
CA GLY A 383 -10.99 -26.77 -14.97
C GLY A 383 -11.27 -25.81 -13.81
N LYS A 384 -11.51 -26.29 -12.58
CA LYS A 384 -11.81 -25.43 -11.42
C LYS A 384 -10.72 -24.41 -11.12
N THR A 385 -9.50 -24.88 -10.91
CA THR A 385 -8.35 -24.02 -10.63
C THR A 385 -8.09 -23.06 -11.78
N THR A 386 -8.24 -23.51 -13.03
CA THR A 386 -8.12 -22.65 -14.22
C THR A 386 -9.14 -21.51 -14.20
N PHE A 387 -10.40 -21.81 -13.90
CA PHE A 387 -11.45 -20.79 -13.82
C PHE A 387 -11.22 -19.81 -12.65
N ILE A 388 -10.90 -20.32 -11.46
CA ILE A 388 -10.67 -19.46 -10.28
C ILE A 388 -9.41 -18.61 -10.44
N SER A 389 -8.38 -19.10 -11.14
CA SER A 389 -7.18 -18.33 -11.52
C SER A 389 -7.56 -17.12 -12.39
N GLU A 390 -8.34 -17.35 -13.45
CA GLU A 390 -8.83 -16.29 -14.34
C GLU A 390 -9.73 -15.29 -13.61
N TYR A 391 -10.64 -15.79 -12.77
CA TYR A 391 -11.52 -14.99 -11.91
C TYR A 391 -10.72 -14.10 -10.96
N ALA A 392 -9.68 -14.64 -10.33
CA ALA A 392 -8.84 -13.89 -9.41
C ALA A 392 -8.04 -12.81 -10.15
N LEU A 393 -7.52 -13.11 -11.33
CA LEU A 393 -6.80 -12.14 -12.17
C LEU A 393 -7.67 -10.97 -12.60
N ASP A 394 -8.93 -11.23 -12.97
CA ASP A 394 -9.88 -10.19 -13.31
C ASP A 394 -10.08 -9.20 -12.15
N LEU A 395 -10.19 -9.71 -10.92
CA LEU A 395 -10.28 -8.87 -9.72
C LEU A 395 -8.96 -8.14 -9.42
N CYS A 396 -7.80 -8.80 -9.55
CA CYS A 396 -6.49 -8.20 -9.33
C CYS A 396 -6.24 -7.03 -10.29
N THR A 397 -6.58 -7.21 -11.57
CA THR A 397 -6.44 -6.18 -12.62
C THR A 397 -7.30 -4.95 -12.31
N GLN A 398 -8.38 -5.12 -11.55
CA GLN A 398 -9.24 -4.03 -11.06
C GLN A 398 -8.80 -3.44 -9.70
N GLY A 399 -7.64 -3.85 -9.18
CA GLY A 399 -7.05 -3.36 -7.94
C GLY A 399 -7.50 -4.09 -6.67
N VAL A 400 -8.16 -5.24 -6.78
CA VAL A 400 -8.58 -6.04 -5.61
C VAL A 400 -7.40 -6.85 -5.09
N CYS A 401 -6.90 -6.49 -3.89
CA CYS A 401 -5.83 -7.21 -3.23
C CYS A 401 -6.23 -8.66 -2.93
N THR A 402 -5.58 -9.61 -3.62
CA THR A 402 -5.94 -11.02 -3.63
C THR A 402 -4.81 -11.89 -3.07
N LEU A 403 -5.16 -12.84 -2.21
CA LEU A 403 -4.26 -13.85 -1.65
C LEU A 403 -4.66 -15.24 -2.13
N TRP A 404 -3.71 -16.00 -2.66
CA TRP A 404 -3.87 -17.38 -3.08
C TRP A 404 -3.24 -18.36 -2.08
N GLY A 405 -4.05 -19.23 -1.50
CA GLY A 405 -3.60 -20.41 -0.77
C GLY A 405 -3.75 -21.65 -1.64
N SER A 406 -2.67 -22.06 -2.32
CA SER A 406 -2.65 -23.20 -3.22
C SER A 406 -2.09 -24.46 -2.56
N PHE A 407 -2.97 -25.32 -2.05
CA PHE A 407 -2.64 -26.54 -1.32
C PHE A 407 -2.47 -27.77 -2.22
N GLU A 408 -2.97 -27.72 -3.47
CA GLU A 408 -2.87 -28.83 -4.44
C GLU A 408 -1.77 -28.60 -5.50
N ILE A 409 -1.63 -27.36 -6.00
CA ILE A 409 -0.67 -26.99 -7.05
C ILE A 409 0.43 -26.12 -6.45
N ASN A 410 1.70 -26.36 -6.79
CA ASN A 410 2.79 -25.49 -6.34
C ASN A 410 2.69 -24.06 -6.94
N ASN A 411 3.21 -23.07 -6.22
CA ASN A 411 3.08 -21.66 -6.61
C ASN A 411 3.72 -21.36 -7.97
N ILE A 412 4.83 -22.00 -8.32
CA ILE A 412 5.50 -21.80 -9.63
C ILE A 412 4.57 -22.20 -10.78
N ARG A 413 3.90 -23.36 -10.67
CA ARG A 413 2.98 -23.84 -11.72
C ARG A 413 1.70 -23.01 -11.76
N LEU A 414 1.18 -22.61 -10.61
CA LEU A 414 0.03 -21.71 -10.54
C LEU A 414 0.35 -20.35 -11.16
N ALA A 415 1.47 -19.72 -10.79
CA ALA A 415 1.94 -18.46 -11.34
C ALA A 415 2.16 -18.55 -12.86
N LYS A 416 2.73 -19.65 -13.37
CA LYS A 416 2.84 -19.90 -14.81
C LYS A 416 1.46 -19.89 -15.50
N ILE A 417 0.46 -20.56 -14.92
CA ILE A 417 -0.91 -20.59 -15.46
C ILE A 417 -1.49 -19.17 -15.45
N MET A 418 -1.40 -18.48 -14.33
CA MET A 418 -1.94 -17.13 -14.16
C MET A 418 -1.24 -16.11 -15.08
N LEU A 419 0.07 -16.17 -15.24
CA LEU A 419 0.83 -15.30 -16.14
C LEU A 419 0.41 -15.52 -17.60
N THR A 420 0.23 -16.78 -18.02
CA THR A 420 -0.25 -17.12 -19.37
C THR A 420 -1.67 -16.61 -19.61
N GLN A 421 -2.55 -16.74 -18.60
CA GLN A 421 -3.91 -16.20 -18.59
C GLN A 421 -3.93 -14.66 -18.63
N PHE A 422 -3.04 -14.03 -17.89
CA PHE A 422 -2.90 -12.57 -17.85
C PHE A 422 -2.42 -12.01 -19.19
N ALA A 423 -1.41 -12.65 -19.79
CA ALA A 423 -0.90 -12.33 -21.12
C ALA A 423 -1.89 -12.63 -22.25
N THR A 424 -2.92 -13.46 -21.99
CA THR A 424 -3.90 -13.95 -22.99
C THR A 424 -3.25 -14.63 -24.20
N ARG A 425 -2.03 -15.15 -24.02
CA ARG A 425 -1.17 -15.70 -25.07
C ARG A 425 -0.36 -16.86 -24.54
N ARG A 426 0.09 -17.74 -25.44
CA ARG A 426 0.97 -18.85 -25.10
C ARG A 426 2.41 -18.36 -25.00
N LEU A 427 2.81 -17.90 -23.82
CA LEU A 427 4.18 -17.40 -23.58
C LEU A 427 5.27 -18.44 -23.83
N GLU A 428 4.93 -19.73 -23.76
CA GLU A 428 5.83 -20.85 -24.12
C GLU A 428 6.33 -20.75 -25.57
N ASP A 429 5.51 -20.18 -26.46
CA ASP A 429 5.80 -20.00 -27.89
C ASP A 429 6.43 -18.61 -28.17
N GLN A 430 6.48 -17.71 -27.18
CA GLN A 430 6.89 -16.30 -27.30
C GLN A 430 7.69 -15.84 -26.08
N LEU A 431 8.77 -16.56 -25.77
CA LEU A 431 9.58 -16.32 -24.56
C LEU A 431 10.23 -14.93 -24.54
N GLU A 432 10.42 -14.31 -25.70
CA GLU A 432 10.91 -12.94 -25.83
C GLU A 432 10.01 -11.89 -25.18
N LEU A 433 8.73 -12.20 -24.94
CA LEU A 433 7.77 -11.33 -24.26
C LEU A 433 7.69 -11.61 -22.75
N TYR A 434 8.42 -12.60 -22.23
CA TYR A 434 8.29 -13.05 -20.85
C TYR A 434 8.54 -11.90 -19.86
N ASP A 435 9.66 -11.19 -19.99
CA ASP A 435 10.04 -10.12 -19.06
C ASP A 435 8.99 -9.00 -19.03
N GLU A 436 8.50 -8.56 -20.21
CA GLU A 436 7.44 -7.55 -20.30
C GLU A 436 6.17 -7.95 -19.55
N TRP A 437 5.72 -9.21 -19.72
CA TRP A 437 4.50 -9.68 -19.07
C TRP A 437 4.71 -10.01 -17.59
N ALA A 438 5.88 -10.50 -17.22
CA ALA A 438 6.26 -10.76 -15.83
C ALA A 438 6.27 -9.45 -15.04
N ASP A 439 6.85 -8.40 -15.60
CA ASP A 439 6.86 -7.05 -15.02
C ASP A 439 5.45 -6.52 -14.74
N ARG A 440 4.56 -6.60 -15.74
CA ARG A 440 3.15 -6.19 -15.57
C ARG A 440 2.38 -7.07 -14.60
N PHE A 441 2.74 -8.34 -14.51
CA PHE A 441 2.12 -9.29 -13.59
C PHE A 441 2.54 -9.02 -12.14
N GLU A 442 3.77 -8.59 -11.93
CA GLU A 442 4.30 -8.19 -10.62
C GLU A 442 3.59 -6.95 -10.05
N ASP A 443 3.14 -6.03 -10.91
CA ASP A 443 2.36 -4.85 -10.48
C ASP A 443 0.97 -5.20 -9.92
N LEU A 444 0.47 -6.42 -10.15
CA LEU A 444 -0.82 -6.85 -9.62
C LEU A 444 -0.77 -6.98 -8.10
N PRO A 445 -1.85 -6.60 -7.36
CA PRO A 445 -1.92 -6.81 -5.92
C PRO A 445 -2.26 -8.28 -5.58
N LEU A 446 -1.43 -9.20 -6.07
CA LEU A 446 -1.60 -10.64 -5.99
C LEU A 446 -0.48 -11.25 -5.13
N TYR A 447 -0.87 -12.01 -4.12
CA TYR A 447 0.06 -12.64 -3.17
C TYR A 447 -0.22 -14.14 -3.07
N PHE A 448 0.80 -14.92 -2.75
CA PHE A 448 0.70 -16.38 -2.60
C PHE A 448 1.11 -16.79 -1.19
N MET A 449 0.35 -17.69 -0.58
CA MET A 449 0.81 -18.43 0.60
C MET A 449 1.85 -19.45 0.17
N THR A 450 2.84 -19.71 1.01
CA THR A 450 3.89 -20.71 0.77
C THR A 450 3.46 -22.14 1.15
N PHE A 451 2.21 -22.32 1.57
CA PHE A 451 1.67 -23.61 1.96
C PHE A 451 1.51 -24.55 0.78
N HIS A 452 1.82 -25.83 0.99
CA HIS A 452 1.55 -26.91 0.07
C HIS A 452 1.16 -28.17 0.88
N GLY A 453 0.16 -28.92 0.41
CA GLY A 453 -0.34 -30.11 1.10
C GLY A 453 -1.08 -29.80 2.41
N GLN A 454 -1.02 -30.74 3.36
CA GLN A 454 -1.74 -30.63 4.64
C GLN A 454 -1.14 -29.55 5.54
N GLN A 455 -1.99 -28.71 6.11
CA GLN A 455 -1.57 -27.63 7.00
C GLN A 455 -2.53 -27.48 8.18
N ASN A 456 -2.00 -27.01 9.31
CA ASN A 456 -2.83 -26.69 10.45
C ASN A 456 -3.73 -25.48 10.13
N ILE A 457 -5.05 -25.64 10.29
CA ILE A 457 -6.04 -24.59 10.01
C ILE A 457 -5.75 -23.28 10.76
N LYS A 458 -5.24 -23.37 12.00
CA LYS A 458 -4.87 -22.20 12.79
C LYS A 458 -3.74 -21.42 12.12
N THR A 459 -2.69 -22.12 11.67
CA THR A 459 -1.57 -21.51 10.94
C THR A 459 -2.04 -20.85 9.64
N VAL A 460 -2.97 -21.48 8.92
CA VAL A 460 -3.55 -20.93 7.69
C VAL A 460 -4.36 -19.66 8.00
N ILE A 461 -5.22 -19.68 9.02
CA ILE A 461 -6.01 -18.51 9.43
C ILE A 461 -5.12 -17.38 9.93
N ASP A 462 -4.11 -17.67 10.76
CA ASP A 462 -3.17 -16.67 11.27
C ASP A 462 -2.38 -16.02 10.12
N THR A 463 -2.01 -16.81 9.10
CA THR A 463 -1.36 -16.30 7.88
C THR A 463 -2.30 -15.42 7.05
N MET A 464 -3.58 -15.80 6.91
CA MET A 464 -4.59 -14.95 6.27
C MET A 464 -4.74 -13.62 7.03
N GLN A 465 -4.84 -13.65 8.35
CA GLN A 465 -4.96 -12.45 9.18
C GLN A 465 -3.73 -11.55 9.05
N HIS A 466 -2.55 -12.14 9.06
CA HIS A 466 -1.29 -11.43 8.84
C HIS A 466 -1.25 -10.78 7.45
N ALA A 467 -1.63 -11.51 6.40
CA ALA A 467 -1.67 -10.98 5.04
C ALA A 467 -2.70 -9.85 4.87
N VAL A 468 -3.89 -9.99 5.47
CA VAL A 468 -4.90 -8.91 5.54
C VAL A 468 -4.33 -7.66 6.20
N TYR A 469 -3.54 -7.80 7.27
CA TYR A 469 -2.89 -6.66 7.92
C TYR A 469 -1.76 -6.07 7.08
N MET A 470 -0.87 -6.89 6.54
CA MET A 470 0.33 -6.42 5.82
C MET A 470 0.01 -5.83 4.45
N TYR A 471 -0.87 -6.49 3.70
CA TYR A 471 -1.10 -6.23 2.28
C TYR A 471 -2.52 -5.75 1.97
N ASP A 472 -3.34 -5.50 3.00
CA ASP A 472 -4.74 -5.08 2.85
C ASP A 472 -5.56 -6.05 1.99
N ILE A 473 -5.28 -7.36 2.09
CA ILE A 473 -5.99 -8.40 1.34
C ILE A 473 -7.50 -8.27 1.57
N THR A 474 -8.26 -8.23 0.48
CA THR A 474 -9.73 -8.14 0.48
C THR A 474 -10.40 -9.35 -0.16
N HIS A 475 -9.63 -10.18 -0.86
CA HIS A 475 -10.09 -11.39 -1.52
C HIS A 475 -9.10 -12.53 -1.24
N VAL A 476 -9.60 -13.69 -0.80
CA VAL A 476 -8.76 -14.85 -0.50
C VAL A 476 -9.30 -16.05 -1.27
N VAL A 477 -8.42 -16.72 -2.01
CA VAL A 477 -8.69 -18.00 -2.68
C VAL A 477 -8.01 -19.11 -1.89
N VAL A 478 -8.75 -20.17 -1.61
CA VAL A 478 -8.24 -21.39 -0.95
C VAL A 478 -8.52 -22.56 -1.89
N ASP A 479 -7.46 -23.09 -2.51
CA ASP A 479 -7.56 -24.18 -3.48
C ASP A 479 -6.49 -25.25 -3.16
N ASN A 480 -6.78 -26.42 -2.61
CA ASN A 480 -8.07 -27.08 -2.46
C ASN A 480 -8.30 -27.44 -0.99
N LEU A 481 -9.51 -27.18 -0.48
CA LEU A 481 -9.91 -27.40 0.92
C LEU A 481 -9.64 -28.83 1.41
N GLN A 482 -9.77 -29.83 0.54
CA GLN A 482 -9.51 -31.22 0.90
C GLN A 482 -8.05 -31.45 1.30
N PHE A 483 -7.11 -30.90 0.53
CA PHE A 483 -5.68 -31.03 0.81
C PHE A 483 -5.25 -30.22 2.03
N MET A 484 -5.89 -29.08 2.27
CA MET A 484 -5.64 -28.25 3.45
C MET A 484 -5.95 -28.99 4.75
N MET A 485 -7.13 -29.61 4.87
CA MET A 485 -7.57 -30.21 6.15
C MET A 485 -6.96 -31.58 6.45
N GLY A 486 -6.43 -32.27 5.43
CA GLY A 486 -5.98 -33.66 5.57
C GLY A 486 -7.11 -34.65 5.89
N HIS A 487 -6.78 -35.94 5.89
CA HIS A 487 -7.77 -37.02 6.09
C HIS A 487 -8.21 -37.21 7.56
N GLU A 488 -7.66 -36.45 8.52
CA GLU A 488 -7.80 -36.76 9.96
C GLU A 488 -8.91 -35.98 10.69
N GLN A 489 -9.58 -35.00 10.08
CA GLN A 489 -10.61 -34.20 10.76
C GLN A 489 -12.07 -34.60 10.50
N LEU A 490 -12.32 -35.73 9.83
CA LEU A 490 -13.70 -36.24 9.62
C LEU A 490 -14.23 -37.10 10.77
N SER A 491 -13.59 -37.08 11.95
CA SER A 491 -14.21 -37.52 13.20
C SER A 491 -15.17 -36.43 13.69
N THR A 492 -16.29 -36.27 13.00
CA THR A 492 -17.44 -35.52 13.52
C THR A 492 -17.93 -36.18 14.80
N ASP A 493 -17.76 -35.49 15.94
CA ASP A 493 -18.62 -35.69 17.10
C ASP A 493 -20.08 -35.50 16.65
N ARG A 494 -20.88 -36.54 16.89
CA ARG A 494 -22.33 -36.58 16.63
C ARG A 494 -23.12 -35.87 17.70
#